data_AF-A0A3C1L9B9-F1
#
_entry.id   AF-A0A3C1L9B9-F1
#
_cell.length_a   1.000
_cell.length_b   1.000
_cell.length_c   1.000
_cell.angle_alpha   90.00
_cell.angle_beta   90.00
_cell.angle_gamma   90.00
#
_symmetry.space_group_name_H-M   'P 1'
#
loop_
_entity.id
_entity.type
_entity.pdbx_description
1 polymer ?
#
loop_
_entity_poly.entity_id
_entity_poly.type
_entity_poly.pdbx_seq_one_letter_code
_entity_poly.pdbx_strand_id
1 'polypeptide(L)'
;MMQGVGDRILPGAAALSLVGGVSLLHPQDQVFAAMLEGWGRQQQSRFLAPSTIAGRRQLVERFARWTNEYPWQWRPADLEEWTAAAVSERKVAHSTVRGEQV
;
A
#
# COMPACT_ATOMS: atom_id res chain seq x y z
N MET A 1 27.94 -20.42 -11.06
CA MET A 1 26.77 -21.08 -10.44
C MET A 1 25.95 -20.03 -9.69
N MET A 2 25.02 -19.36 -10.38
CA MET A 2 23.99 -18.51 -9.78
C MET A 2 22.66 -19.02 -10.35
N GLN A 3 22.09 -20.02 -9.69
CA GLN A 3 20.78 -20.58 -10.03
C GLN A 3 19.71 -19.48 -9.81
N GLY A 4 18.84 -19.32 -10.81
CA GLY A 4 17.83 -18.27 -10.84
C GLY A 4 16.80 -18.40 -9.73
N VAL A 5 16.40 -17.26 -9.17
CA VAL A 5 15.14 -17.10 -8.45
C VAL A 5 14.03 -17.19 -9.52
N GLY A 6 13.66 -18.41 -9.85
CA GLY A 6 12.49 -18.69 -10.68
C GLY A 6 11.23 -18.27 -9.93
N ASP A 7 10.58 -17.22 -10.44
CA ASP A 7 9.13 -17.13 -10.65
C ASP A 7 8.19 -17.51 -9.50
N ARG A 8 8.59 -17.31 -8.24
CA ARG A 8 7.68 -17.51 -7.12
C ARG A 8 6.87 -16.25 -6.88
N ILE A 9 5.70 -16.17 -7.51
CA ILE A 9 4.70 -15.15 -7.20
C ILE A 9 4.41 -15.22 -5.69
N LEU A 10 4.72 -14.12 -4.98
CA LEU A 10 4.56 -14.04 -3.53
C LEU A 10 3.06 -13.98 -3.17
N PRO A 11 2.63 -14.55 -2.04
CA PRO A 11 1.27 -14.37 -1.54
C PRO A 11 0.91 -12.88 -1.50
N GLY A 12 -0.27 -12.52 -2.01
CA GLY A 12 -0.73 -11.12 -2.07
C GLY A 12 0.00 -10.22 -3.09
N ALA A 13 0.85 -10.77 -3.96
CA ALA A 13 1.40 -10.03 -5.09
C ALA A 13 0.29 -9.60 -6.07
N ALA A 14 0.45 -8.41 -6.67
CA ALA A 14 -0.51 -7.85 -7.63
C ALA A 14 -0.82 -8.80 -8.79
N ALA A 15 0.18 -9.56 -9.26
CA ALA A 15 0.03 -10.52 -10.35
C ALA A 15 -1.04 -11.60 -10.08
N LEU A 16 -1.37 -11.90 -8.82
CA LEU A 16 -2.43 -12.86 -8.46
C LEU A 16 -3.84 -12.28 -8.61
N SER A 17 -3.97 -10.96 -8.79
CA SER A 17 -5.26 -10.26 -8.87
C SER A 17 -5.49 -9.60 -10.24
N LEU A 18 -4.49 -9.60 -11.13
CA LEU A 18 -4.60 -9.08 -12.49
C LEU A 18 -4.98 -10.19 -13.48
N VAL A 19 -5.79 -9.86 -14.49
CA VAL A 19 -6.16 -10.81 -15.57
C VAL A 19 -4.99 -10.96 -16.54
N GLY A 20 -4.58 -12.20 -16.80
CA GLY A 20 -3.53 -12.51 -17.77
C GLY A 20 -3.96 -12.30 -19.22
N GLY A 21 -2.99 -11.98 -20.10
CA GLY A 21 -3.22 -11.88 -21.55
C GLY A 21 -3.84 -10.56 -22.04
N VAL A 22 -4.03 -9.57 -21.17
CA VAL A 22 -4.57 -8.26 -21.50
C VAL A 22 -3.59 -7.16 -21.14
N SER A 23 -3.38 -6.19 -22.03
CA SER A 23 -2.57 -5.00 -21.74
C SER A 23 -3.35 -4.04 -20.83
N LEU A 24 -2.69 -3.55 -19.80
CA LEU A 24 -3.28 -2.63 -18.82
C LEU A 24 -3.28 -1.20 -19.36
N LEU A 25 -4.45 -0.54 -19.38
CA LEU A 25 -4.58 0.87 -19.83
C LEU A 25 -3.88 1.85 -18.88
N HIS A 26 -4.04 1.65 -17.57
CA HIS A 26 -3.33 2.38 -16.52
C HIS A 26 -2.57 1.38 -15.65
N PRO A 27 -1.35 0.97 -16.03
CA PRO A 27 -0.65 -0.11 -15.36
C PRO A 27 -0.41 0.16 -13.88
N GLN A 28 0.00 1.37 -13.53
CA GLN A 28 0.36 1.72 -12.15
C GLN A 28 -0.86 1.71 -11.22
N ASP A 29 -1.98 2.34 -11.63
CA ASP A 29 -3.25 2.33 -10.88
C ASP A 29 -3.74 0.90 -10.64
N GLN A 30 -3.71 0.06 -11.69
CA GLN A 30 -4.20 -1.32 -11.60
C GLN A 30 -3.30 -2.19 -10.75
N VAL A 31 -1.98 -2.04 -10.86
CA VAL A 31 -1.02 -2.72 -9.98
C VAL A 31 -1.23 -2.29 -8.54
N PHE A 32 -1.41 -1.00 -8.27
CA PHE A 32 -1.65 -0.49 -6.92
C PHE A 32 -2.94 -1.03 -6.32
N ALA A 33 -4.04 -1.01 -7.07
CA ALA A 33 -5.32 -1.58 -6.65
C ALA A 33 -5.18 -3.08 -6.32
N ALA A 34 -4.50 -3.85 -7.17
CA ALA A 34 -4.23 -5.27 -6.97
C ALA A 34 -3.33 -5.53 -5.74
N MET A 35 -2.32 -4.69 -5.49
CA MET A 35 -1.49 -4.77 -4.27
C MET A 35 -2.34 -4.57 -3.01
N LEU A 36 -3.19 -3.54 -2.99
CA LEU A 36 -4.09 -3.28 -1.85
C LEU A 36 -5.07 -4.43 -1.64
N GLU A 37 -5.55 -5.04 -2.72
CA GLU A 37 -6.43 -6.21 -2.68
C GLU A 37 -5.74 -7.44 -2.08
N GLY A 38 -4.56 -7.79 -2.59
CA GLY A 38 -3.74 -8.88 -2.07
C GLY A 38 -3.37 -8.67 -0.60
N TRP A 39 -2.93 -7.46 -0.23
CA TRP A 39 -2.63 -7.12 1.16
C TRP A 39 -3.86 -7.16 2.06
N GLY A 40 -5.03 -6.74 1.58
CA GLY A 40 -6.29 -6.88 2.29
C GLY A 40 -6.64 -8.34 2.60
N ARG A 41 -6.50 -9.24 1.62
CA ARG A 41 -6.69 -10.69 1.82
C ARG A 41 -5.71 -11.28 2.83
N GLN A 42 -4.43 -10.87 2.78
CA GLN A 42 -3.44 -11.30 3.76
C GLN A 42 -3.76 -10.85 5.19
N GLN A 43 -4.41 -9.70 5.36
CA GLN A 43 -4.83 -9.23 6.67
C GLN A 43 -6.07 -9.99 7.15
N GLN A 44 -7.02 -10.25 6.25
CA GLN A 44 -8.19 -11.08 6.54
C GLN A 44 -7.81 -12.50 6.97
N SER A 45 -6.81 -13.11 6.34
CA SER A 45 -6.32 -14.45 6.73
C SER A 45 -5.69 -14.48 8.13
N ARG A 46 -5.38 -13.32 8.71
CA ARG A 46 -4.90 -13.16 10.09
C ARG A 46 -6.01 -12.70 11.05
N PHE A 47 -7.28 -12.84 10.63
CA PHE A 47 -8.47 -12.51 11.41
C PHE A 47 -8.57 -11.04 11.84
N LEU A 48 -7.95 -10.11 11.08
CA LEU A 48 -8.17 -8.69 11.32
C LEU A 48 -9.62 -8.30 10.99
N ALA A 49 -10.19 -7.43 11.82
CA ALA A 49 -11.54 -6.92 11.60
C ALA A 49 -11.64 -6.17 10.26
N PRO A 50 -12.77 -6.28 9.51
CA PRO A 50 -12.95 -5.60 8.24
C PRO A 50 -12.73 -4.08 8.32
N SER A 51 -13.16 -3.45 9.43
CA SER A 51 -12.94 -2.03 9.69
C SER A 51 -11.46 -1.67 9.81
N THR A 52 -10.66 -2.51 10.48
CA THR A 52 -9.20 -2.33 10.60
C THR A 52 -8.53 -2.44 9.23
N ILE A 53 -8.93 -3.41 8.41
CA ILE A 53 -8.38 -3.58 7.06
C ILE A 53 -8.73 -2.36 6.19
N ALA A 54 -9.97 -1.89 6.25
CA ALA A 54 -10.42 -0.70 5.52
C ALA A 54 -9.64 0.55 5.93
N GLY A 55 -9.46 0.79 7.24
CA GLY A 55 -8.70 1.93 7.75
C GLY A 55 -7.24 1.92 7.29
N ARG A 56 -6.61 0.74 7.27
CA ARG A 56 -5.24 0.56 6.78
C ARG A 56 -5.11 0.80 5.27
N ARG A 57 -6.06 0.33 4.46
CA ARG A 57 -6.08 0.62 3.02
C ARG A 57 -6.24 2.13 2.76
N GLN A 58 -7.17 2.78 3.45
CA GLN A 58 -7.40 4.22 3.32
C GLN A 58 -6.15 5.03 3.67
N LEU A 59 -5.38 4.62 4.67
CA LEU A 59 -4.12 5.28 5.00
C LEU A 59 -3.13 5.21 3.82
N VAL A 60 -2.92 4.02 3.26
CA VAL A 60 -2.00 3.81 2.11
C VAL A 60 -2.47 4.59 0.88
N GLU A 61 -3.79 4.63 0.61
CA GLU A 61 -4.37 5.42 -0.48
C GLU A 61 -4.22 6.93 -0.26
N ARG A 62 -4.41 7.42 0.98
CA ARG A 62 -4.17 8.83 1.30
C ARG A 62 -2.72 9.21 1.11
N PHE A 63 -1.79 8.33 1.53
CA PHE A 63 -0.37 8.58 1.37
C PHE A 63 0.02 8.61 -0.11
N ALA A 64 -0.46 7.66 -0.93
CA ALA A 64 -0.26 7.66 -2.39
C ALA A 64 -0.79 8.96 -3.04
N ARG A 65 -1.98 9.41 -2.65
CA ARG A 65 -2.54 10.67 -3.16
C ARG A 65 -1.73 11.90 -2.73
N TRP A 66 -1.16 11.88 -1.53
CA TRP A 66 -0.40 13.02 -1.00
C TRP A 66 0.99 13.11 -1.63
N THR A 67 1.68 11.97 -1.81
CA THR A 67 2.96 11.95 -2.53
C THR A 67 2.78 12.13 -4.04
N ASN A 68 1.58 11.85 -4.56
CA ASN A 68 1.31 11.73 -5.99
C ASN A 68 2.23 10.69 -6.67
N GLU A 69 2.62 9.66 -5.91
CA GLU A 69 3.56 8.61 -6.31
C GLU A 69 3.08 7.26 -5.79
N TYR A 70 3.52 6.17 -6.43
CA TYR A 70 3.13 4.81 -6.05
C TYR A 70 4.07 4.19 -5.02
N PRO A 71 3.65 3.12 -4.31
CA PRO A 71 4.42 2.53 -3.21
C PRO A 71 5.87 2.12 -3.55
N TRP A 72 6.16 1.79 -4.81
CA TRP A 72 7.51 1.44 -5.26
C TRP A 72 8.42 2.64 -5.57
N GLN A 73 7.90 3.87 -5.50
CA GLN A 73 8.65 5.13 -5.66
C GLN A 73 8.86 5.87 -4.34
N TRP A 74 8.13 5.50 -3.29
CA TRP A 74 8.22 6.18 -2.00
C TRP A 74 9.61 6.08 -1.39
N ARG A 75 10.00 7.16 -0.72
CA ARG A 75 11.25 7.32 0.01
C ARG A 75 10.94 7.52 1.49
N PRO A 76 11.89 7.22 2.39
CA PRO A 76 11.74 7.52 3.82
C PRO A 76 11.37 8.98 4.09
N ALA A 77 11.96 9.91 3.34
CA ALA A 77 11.67 11.35 3.45
C ALA A 77 10.20 11.70 3.19
N ASP A 78 9.53 10.98 2.27
CA ASP A 78 8.12 11.25 1.96
C ASP A 78 7.22 10.92 3.16
N LEU A 79 7.57 9.89 3.94
CA LEU A 79 6.86 9.54 5.17
C LEU A 79 7.13 10.55 6.30
N GLU A 80 8.39 10.97 6.46
CA GLU A 80 8.77 12.00 7.44
C GLU A 80 7.97 13.30 7.19
N GLU A 81 7.93 13.75 5.94
CA GLU A 81 7.17 14.94 5.55
C GLU A 81 5.66 14.76 5.73
N TRP A 82 5.10 13.60 5.34
CA TRP A 82 3.70 13.27 5.59
C TRP A 82 3.31 13.40 7.07
N THR A 83 4.16 12.89 7.99
CA THR A 83 3.89 12.93 9.43
C THR A 83 4.11 14.32 10.03
N ALA A 84 5.09 15.08 9.53
CA ALA A 84 5.29 16.48 9.93
C ALA A 84 4.07 17.33 9.53
N ALA A 85 3.61 17.20 8.28
CA ALA A 85 2.41 17.87 7.75
C ALA A 85 1.13 17.48 8.52
N ALA A 86 1.07 16.27 9.09
CA ALA A 86 -0.06 15.83 9.90
C ALA A 86 -0.31 16.76 11.11
N VAL A 87 0.77 17.15 11.78
CA VAL A 87 0.70 18.00 12.98
C VAL A 87 0.65 19.48 12.60
N SER A 88 1.49 19.90 11.65
CA SER A 88 1.63 21.31 11.29
C SER A 88 0.46 21.84 10.45
N GLU A 89 -0.07 21.04 9.53
CA GLU A 89 -1.08 21.47 8.55
C GLU A 89 -2.44 20.83 8.83
N ARG A 90 -2.50 19.50 8.95
CA ARG A 90 -3.76 18.76 9.14
C ARG A 90 -4.30 18.83 10.57
N LYS A 91 -3.49 19.35 11.51
CA LYS A 91 -3.81 19.52 12.94
C LYS A 91 -4.36 18.24 13.59
N VAL A 92 -3.89 17.07 13.15
CA VAL A 92 -4.31 15.80 13.78
C VAL A 92 -3.56 15.56 15.08
N ALA A 93 -4.20 14.86 16.02
CA ALA A 93 -3.59 14.55 17.31
C ALA A 93 -2.35 13.64 17.15
N HIS A 94 -1.37 13.77 18.04
CA HIS A 94 -0.18 12.92 18.03
C HIS A 94 -0.50 11.42 18.11
N SER A 95 -1.56 11.04 18.83
CA SER A 95 -2.04 9.66 18.89
C SER A 95 -2.51 9.14 17.53
N THR A 96 -3.13 10.00 16.70
CA THR A 96 -3.52 9.69 15.34
C THR A 96 -2.30 9.48 14.45
N VAL A 97 -1.31 10.39 14.51
CA VAL A 97 -0.05 10.26 13.76
C VAL A 97 0.69 8.98 14.16
N ARG A 98 0.72 8.66 15.46
CA ARG A 98 1.33 7.42 15.93
C ARG A 98 0.64 6.20 15.32
N GLY A 99 -0.69 6.21 15.22
CA GLY A 99 -1.46 5.14 14.59
C GLY A 99 -1.16 4.92 13.11
N GLU A 100 -0.60 5.91 12.40
CA GLU A 100 -0.18 5.77 11.00
C GLU A 100 1.18 5.05 10.85
N GLN A 101 1.96 4.95 11.94
CA GLN A 101 3.31 4.37 11.94
C GLN A 101 3.37 2.88 12.38
N VAL A 102 2.24 2.26 12.73
CA VAL A 102 2.18 0.91 13.37
C VAL A 102 1.58 -0.16 12.47
#